data_AF-A0A7C6BNL0-F1
#
_entry.id   AF-A0A7C6BNL0-F1
#
_cell.length_a   1.000
_cell.length_b   1.000
_cell.length_c   1.000
_cell.angle_alpha   90.00
_cell.angle_beta   90.00
_cell.angle_gamma   90.00
#
_symmetry.space_group_name_H-M   'P 1'
#
loop_
_entity.id
_entity.type
_entity.pdbx_description
1 polymer ?
#
loop_
_entity_poly.entity_id
_entity_poly.type
_entity_poly.pdbx_seq_one_letter_code
_entity_poly.pdbx_strand_id
1 'polypeptide(L)'
;MNNLDNLKQVADEMFSGLKADEKGLRRILSGQKTVKPSFRLYRLVPVAAACAVLVFSLISLQQNKITNEGVPYIQTMVAGNGSLPGELRSHSLPHGAITLKPSGQAPQQGGLWAGSSGNFPLIGVNGRFYRLLTNPSSVPESMLGASLGSVSLLTNEPALSMNDPGIISNVVENGLEVYQAKGMGGACVLASVNGNYRLFQRVGFSGNAVIGNESFGDFLGNTKVVAMQLSGVGTVNDGDAISSLIRLISNADYLNNKTMRTSKTLLIEFDNHLVLQFSVEGDAISACGTWQAAGFTSEFAKYAK
;
A
#
# COMPACT_ATOMS: atom_id res chain seq x y z
N MET A 1 -36.14 43.80 -18.73
CA MET A 1 -34.87 44.02 -19.44
C MET A 1 -34.06 44.98 -18.60
N ASN A 2 -32.94 44.55 -18.00
CA ASN A 2 -31.90 45.37 -17.33
C ASN A 2 -30.81 44.43 -16.78
N ASN A 3 -30.03 43.77 -17.65
CA ASN A 3 -28.94 42.90 -17.17
C ASN A 3 -27.75 42.79 -18.14
N LEU A 4 -27.55 43.80 -18.99
CA LEU A 4 -26.41 43.87 -19.92
C LEU A 4 -25.47 45.04 -19.61
N ASP A 5 -25.96 46.11 -18.97
CA ASP A 5 -25.14 47.28 -18.62
C ASP A 5 -24.17 47.01 -17.44
N ASN A 6 -24.50 46.04 -16.57
CA ASN A 6 -23.66 45.66 -15.43
C ASN A 6 -22.41 44.86 -15.82
N LEU A 7 -22.35 44.28 -17.02
CA LEU A 7 -21.18 43.48 -17.45
C LEU A 7 -19.95 44.35 -17.69
N LYS A 8 -20.13 45.57 -18.21
CA LYS A 8 -19.01 46.50 -18.41
C LYS A 8 -18.45 47.00 -17.08
N GLN A 9 -19.33 47.28 -16.12
CA GLN A 9 -18.92 47.73 -14.79
C GLN A 9 -18.17 46.63 -14.01
N VAL A 10 -18.63 45.37 -14.11
CA VAL A 10 -17.95 44.20 -13.51
C VAL A 10 -16.63 43.89 -14.21
N ALA A 11 -16.55 44.07 -15.53
CA ALA A 11 -15.29 43.91 -16.26
C ALA A 11 -14.26 44.98 -15.87
N ASP A 12 -14.67 46.24 -15.77
CA ASP A 12 -13.78 47.32 -15.35
C ASP A 12 -13.34 47.15 -13.88
N GLU A 13 -14.21 46.69 -12.97
CA GLU A 13 -13.82 46.37 -11.58
C GLU A 13 -12.84 45.20 -11.47
N MET A 14 -13.00 44.14 -12.26
CA MET A 14 -12.10 42.97 -12.20
C MET A 14 -10.74 43.20 -12.87
N PHE A 15 -10.62 44.18 -13.79
CA PHE A 15 -9.38 44.42 -14.54
C PHE A 15 -8.71 45.78 -14.27
N SER A 16 -9.31 46.66 -13.45
CA SER A 16 -8.77 47.99 -13.07
C SER A 16 -7.38 47.97 -12.41
N GLY A 17 -6.95 46.82 -11.87
CA GLY A 17 -5.64 46.66 -11.22
C GLY A 17 -4.48 46.19 -12.11
N LEU A 18 -4.73 45.74 -13.34
CA LEU A 18 -3.70 45.14 -14.20
C LEU A 18 -3.17 46.15 -15.22
N LYS A 19 -2.42 47.15 -14.75
CA LYS A 19 -1.54 47.92 -15.64
C LYS A 19 -0.24 47.14 -15.84
N ALA A 20 0.02 46.74 -17.07
CA ALA A 20 1.29 46.13 -17.45
C ALA A 20 2.44 47.11 -17.14
N ASP A 21 3.30 46.74 -16.19
CA ASP A 21 4.46 47.54 -15.81
C ASP A 21 5.38 47.72 -17.04
N GLU A 22 5.63 48.97 -17.42
CA GLU A 22 6.45 49.36 -18.58
C GLU A 22 7.89 48.80 -18.48
N LYS A 23 8.37 48.56 -17.25
CA LYS A 23 9.65 47.88 -17.00
C LYS A 23 9.64 46.41 -17.42
N GLY A 24 8.50 45.72 -17.28
CA GLY A 24 8.30 44.35 -17.74
C GLY A 24 8.31 44.25 -19.27
N LEU A 25 7.65 45.20 -19.94
CA LEU A 25 7.61 45.25 -21.41
C LEU A 25 9.01 45.50 -22.00
N ARG A 26 9.79 46.44 -21.43
CA ARG A 26 11.18 46.69 -21.84
C ARG A 26 12.10 45.49 -21.56
N ARG A 27 11.83 44.72 -20.50
CA ARG A 27 12.58 43.49 -20.16
C ARG A 27 12.30 42.35 -21.16
N ILE A 28 11.07 42.22 -21.64
CA ILE A 28 10.69 41.21 -22.64
C ILE A 28 11.28 41.57 -24.02
N LEU A 29 11.21 42.85 -24.42
CA LEU A 29 11.77 43.33 -25.69
C LEU A 29 13.30 43.27 -25.75
N SER A 30 14.00 43.37 -24.61
CA SER A 30 15.47 43.35 -24.55
C SER A 30 16.10 41.95 -24.46
N GLY A 31 15.29 40.87 -24.41
CA GLY A 31 15.77 39.49 -24.56
C GLY A 31 16.78 39.00 -23.52
N GLN A 32 16.95 39.68 -22.37
CA GLN A 32 17.94 39.29 -21.38
C GLN A 32 17.45 38.14 -20.49
N LYS A 33 18.03 36.94 -20.67
CA LYS A 33 17.90 35.81 -19.74
C LYS A 33 18.76 36.07 -18.49
N THR A 34 18.14 36.13 -17.32
CA THR A 34 18.86 36.16 -16.04
C THR A 34 19.36 34.75 -15.69
N VAL A 35 20.68 34.53 -15.77
CA VAL A 35 21.33 33.38 -15.15
C VAL A 35 21.42 33.66 -13.64
N LYS A 36 20.76 32.85 -12.81
CA LYS A 36 20.92 32.92 -11.34
C LYS A 36 22.36 32.49 -10.98
N PRO A 37 23.10 33.24 -10.15
CA PRO A 37 24.40 32.78 -9.68
C PRO A 37 24.21 31.62 -8.69
N SER A 38 24.80 30.46 -9.00
CA SER A 38 24.92 29.36 -8.06
C SER A 38 26.08 29.64 -7.11
N PHE A 39 25.78 29.80 -5.82
CA PHE A 39 26.81 29.85 -4.79
C PHE A 39 27.34 28.42 -4.53
N ARG A 40 28.64 28.20 -4.78
CA ARG A 40 29.33 26.94 -4.46
C ARG A 40 29.65 26.88 -2.96
N LEU A 41 28.86 26.12 -2.21
CA LEU A 41 28.97 25.89 -0.76
C LEU A 41 29.96 24.74 -0.41
N TYR A 42 31.16 24.74 -1.00
CA TYR A 42 32.12 23.62 -0.87
C TYR A 42 33.29 23.85 0.09
N ARG A 43 33.22 24.80 1.04
CA ARG A 43 34.37 25.10 1.92
C ARG A 43 34.15 25.11 3.43
N LEU A 44 32.98 24.69 3.94
CA LEU A 44 32.72 24.67 5.39
C LEU A 44 32.22 23.31 5.92
N VAL A 45 32.43 22.22 5.18
CA VAL A 45 31.98 20.87 5.57
C VAL A 45 32.87 20.15 6.62
N PRO A 46 34.20 20.36 6.74
CA PRO A 46 34.99 19.48 7.60
C PRO A 46 35.00 19.84 9.10
N VAL A 47 34.45 21.00 9.51
CA VAL A 47 34.53 21.44 10.93
C VAL A 47 33.27 21.11 11.74
N ALA A 48 32.10 20.99 11.10
CA ALA A 48 30.85 20.68 11.81
C ALA A 48 30.69 19.17 12.13
N ALA A 49 31.39 18.29 11.42
CA ALA A 49 31.30 16.83 11.61
C ALA A 49 32.04 16.31 12.86
N ALA A 50 32.99 17.08 13.42
CA ALA A 50 33.77 16.66 14.59
C ALA A 50 33.02 16.89 15.92
N CYS A 51 32.07 17.82 15.99
CA CYS A 51 31.30 18.09 17.21
C CYS A 51 30.11 17.15 17.41
N ALA A 52 29.60 16.49 16.36
CA ALA A 52 28.47 15.57 16.46
C ALA A 52 28.85 14.21 17.06
N VAL A 53 30.11 13.77 16.93
CA VAL A 53 30.55 12.44 17.41
C VAL A 53 30.74 12.39 18.93
N LEU A 54 31.11 13.51 19.57
CA LEU A 54 31.36 13.54 21.03
C LEU A 54 30.07 13.55 21.88
N VAL A 55 28.94 14.00 21.34
CA VAL A 55 27.67 14.07 22.09
C VAL A 55 26.96 12.70 22.15
N PHE A 56 27.12 11.86 21.13
CA PHE A 56 26.51 10.52 21.12
C PHE A 56 27.24 9.50 22.03
N SER A 57 28.52 9.69 22.32
CA SER A 57 29.29 8.79 23.19
C SER A 57 29.02 8.94 24.69
N LEU A 58 28.33 9.99 25.14
CA LEU A 58 28.03 10.23 26.57
C LEU A 58 26.63 9.77 27.00
N ILE A 59 25.73 9.45 26.07
CA ILE A 59 24.35 9.00 26.38
C ILE A 59 24.30 7.46 26.56
N SER A 60 25.29 6.72 26.05
CA SER A 60 25.33 5.25 26.11
C SER A 60 25.77 4.65 27.45
N LEU A 61 26.01 5.44 28.49
CA LEU A 61 26.57 4.94 29.76
C LEU A 61 25.65 5.04 30.99
N GLN A 62 24.36 5.40 30.85
CA GLN A 62 23.55 5.74 32.03
C GLN A 62 22.18 5.07 32.20
N GLN A 63 21.89 3.94 31.55
CA GLN A 63 20.70 3.16 31.91
C GLN A 63 20.99 1.67 31.96
N ASN A 64 21.61 1.25 33.06
CA ASN A 64 21.51 -0.13 33.51
C ASN A 64 21.61 -0.19 35.03
N LYS A 65 20.45 -0.16 35.70
CA LYS A 65 20.19 -0.74 37.04
C LYS A 65 18.80 -0.34 37.57
N ILE A 66 17.85 -1.27 37.56
CA ILE A 66 17.32 -1.96 38.75
C ILE A 66 16.06 -2.75 38.35
N THR A 67 16.18 -4.05 38.54
CA THR A 67 15.16 -5.09 38.63
C THR A 67 14.08 -4.76 39.67
N ASN A 68 12.81 -4.96 39.31
CA ASN A 68 11.78 -5.40 40.26
C ASN A 68 11.05 -6.59 39.63
N GLU A 69 11.28 -7.77 40.19
CA GLU A 69 10.55 -8.99 39.92
C GLU A 69 9.10 -8.80 40.41
N GLY A 70 8.18 -8.58 39.47
CA GLY A 70 6.76 -8.74 39.69
C GLY A 70 6.38 -10.21 39.52
N VAL A 71 6.10 -10.88 40.64
CA VAL A 71 5.50 -12.21 40.72
C VAL A 71 4.34 -12.33 39.72
N PRO A 72 4.26 -13.37 38.87
CA PRO A 72 3.14 -13.53 37.96
C PRO A 72 1.87 -13.80 38.78
N TYR A 73 0.95 -12.84 38.76
CA TYR A 73 -0.38 -13.02 39.32
C TYR A 73 -1.11 -14.07 38.46
N ILE A 74 -1.30 -15.27 38.98
CA ILE A 74 -2.17 -16.27 38.36
C ILE A 74 -3.61 -15.77 38.50
N GLN A 75 -4.24 -15.38 37.41
CA GLN A 75 -5.69 -15.17 37.38
C GLN A 75 -6.36 -16.53 37.60
N THR A 76 -6.90 -16.76 38.81
CA THR A 76 -7.79 -17.89 39.08
C THR A 76 -9.10 -17.62 38.35
N MET A 77 -9.32 -18.28 37.22
CA MET A 77 -10.58 -18.24 36.48
C MET A 77 -11.56 -19.25 37.08
N VAL A 78 -12.78 -18.79 37.32
CA VAL A 78 -13.91 -19.60 37.77
C VAL A 78 -14.25 -20.66 36.71
N ALA A 79 -14.40 -21.91 37.13
CA ALA A 79 -14.79 -23.02 36.27
C ALA A 79 -16.26 -22.86 35.85
N GLY A 80 -16.50 -22.60 34.57
CA GLY A 80 -17.85 -22.57 34.01
C GLY A 80 -18.00 -21.60 32.84
N ASN A 81 -17.79 -22.14 31.64
CA ASN A 81 -18.26 -21.63 30.35
C ASN A 81 -17.60 -20.33 29.81
N GLY A 82 -16.57 -20.52 28.99
CA GLY A 82 -15.99 -19.48 28.13
C GLY A 82 -14.56 -19.84 27.73
N SER A 83 -14.36 -20.50 26.58
CA SER A 83 -13.01 -20.73 26.07
C SER A 83 -12.39 -19.40 25.63
N LEU A 84 -11.30 -18.99 26.28
CA LEU A 84 -10.34 -18.06 25.72
C LEU A 84 -9.34 -18.88 24.90
N PRO A 85 -9.14 -18.61 23.58
CA PRO A 85 -7.92 -19.03 22.92
C PRO A 85 -6.86 -17.96 23.17
N GLY A 86 -5.89 -18.29 24.02
CA GLY A 86 -4.61 -17.60 24.08
C GLY A 86 -3.86 -17.69 22.75
N GLU A 87 -3.06 -16.65 22.50
CA GLU A 87 -1.93 -16.56 21.58
C GLU A 87 -1.81 -17.69 20.52
N LEU A 88 -2.50 -17.52 19.40
CA LEU A 88 -2.11 -18.19 18.17
C LEU A 88 -0.85 -17.51 17.62
N ARG A 89 0.32 -18.00 18.03
CA ARG A 89 1.57 -17.74 17.32
C ARG A 89 1.37 -18.15 15.86
N SER A 90 1.89 -17.37 14.91
CA SER A 90 1.87 -17.70 13.47
C SER A 90 2.50 -19.07 13.12
N HIS A 91 3.15 -19.71 14.09
CA HIS A 91 3.81 -21.01 13.97
C HIS A 91 2.87 -22.21 14.22
N SER A 92 1.62 -22.02 14.64
CA SER A 92 0.63 -23.09 14.83
C SER A 92 -0.45 -23.15 13.75
N LEU A 93 -0.18 -22.57 12.58
CA LEU A 93 -0.85 -22.97 11.36
C LEU A 93 -0.05 -24.14 10.75
N PRO A 94 -0.63 -25.35 10.63
CA PRO A 94 0.06 -26.44 9.95
C PRO A 94 0.44 -26.01 8.53
N HIS A 95 1.59 -26.46 8.03
CA HIS A 95 1.98 -26.29 6.64
C HIS A 95 0.77 -26.63 5.74
N GLY A 96 0.23 -25.63 5.02
CA GLY A 96 -1.02 -25.78 4.25
C GLY A 96 -2.31 -25.27 4.92
N ALA A 97 -2.27 -24.34 5.87
CA ALA A 97 -3.50 -23.72 6.42
C ALA A 97 -4.20 -22.75 5.44
N ILE A 98 -3.54 -22.36 4.34
CA ILE A 98 -4.22 -22.02 3.09
C ILE A 98 -3.95 -23.20 2.15
N THR A 99 -4.65 -24.30 2.37
CA THR A 99 -4.69 -25.38 1.39
C THR A 99 -5.65 -24.90 0.30
N LEU A 100 -5.10 -24.65 -0.89
CA LEU A 100 -5.90 -24.64 -2.12
C LEU A 100 -6.53 -26.04 -2.21
N LYS A 101 -7.74 -26.21 -1.68
CA LYS A 101 -8.38 -27.52 -1.62
C LYS A 101 -8.60 -28.01 -3.05
N PRO A 102 -8.11 -29.19 -3.44
CA PRO A 102 -8.60 -29.85 -4.64
C PRO A 102 -10.02 -30.34 -4.35
N SER A 103 -10.92 -30.14 -5.31
CA SER A 103 -12.32 -30.61 -5.38
C SER A 103 -13.45 -29.72 -4.79
N GLY A 104 -14.32 -29.25 -5.69
CA GLY A 104 -15.77 -29.47 -5.65
C GLY A 104 -16.65 -28.61 -4.76
N GLN A 105 -16.12 -27.89 -3.77
CA GLN A 105 -16.92 -26.97 -2.94
C GLN A 105 -16.29 -25.58 -2.93
N ALA A 106 -17.08 -24.58 -3.33
CA ALA A 106 -16.69 -23.18 -3.26
C ALA A 106 -16.27 -22.84 -1.82
N PRO A 107 -15.02 -22.42 -1.57
CA PRO A 107 -14.59 -22.09 -0.23
C PRO A 107 -15.47 -20.97 0.30
N GLN A 108 -16.08 -21.15 1.48
CA GLN A 108 -16.61 -20.04 2.25
C GLN A 108 -15.41 -19.22 2.74
N GLN A 109 -14.89 -18.36 1.86
CA GLN A 109 -13.75 -17.50 2.13
C GLN A 109 -14.17 -16.38 3.08
N GLY A 110 -13.79 -16.49 4.35
CA GLY A 110 -13.46 -15.29 5.11
C GLY A 110 -12.31 -14.60 4.36
N GLY A 111 -12.51 -13.36 3.91
CA GLY A 111 -11.54 -12.66 3.07
C GLY A 111 -10.16 -12.56 3.74
N LEU A 112 -9.09 -12.50 2.94
CA LEU A 112 -7.72 -12.31 3.44
C LEU A 112 -7.49 -10.98 4.17
N TRP A 113 -8.50 -10.12 4.24
CA TRP A 113 -8.43 -8.77 4.78
C TRP A 113 -8.65 -8.72 6.28
N ALA A 114 -7.79 -8.00 6.98
CA ALA A 114 -7.96 -7.75 8.40
C ALA A 114 -9.06 -6.68 8.65
N GLY A 115 -9.73 -6.81 9.80
CA GLY A 115 -10.76 -5.89 10.28
C GLY A 115 -12.12 -6.10 9.61
N SER A 116 -13.18 -6.12 10.43
CA SER A 116 -14.56 -6.32 9.98
C SER A 116 -15.52 -5.39 10.70
N SER A 117 -15.42 -4.09 10.45
CA SER A 117 -16.47 -3.05 10.56
C SER A 117 -15.84 -1.66 10.68
N GLY A 118 -16.39 -0.67 9.98
CA GLY A 118 -15.87 0.70 9.97
C GLY A 118 -14.72 0.93 8.99
N ASN A 119 -13.70 1.67 9.43
CA ASN A 119 -12.54 2.02 8.60
C ASN A 119 -11.56 0.85 8.50
N PHE A 120 -11.23 0.44 7.27
CA PHE A 120 -10.32 -0.67 7.03
C PHE A 120 -8.90 -0.33 7.49
N PRO A 121 -8.15 -1.26 8.10
CA PRO A 121 -6.75 -1.05 8.44
C PRO A 121 -5.92 -0.85 7.16
N LEU A 122 -5.36 0.35 7.02
CA LEU A 122 -4.78 0.89 5.80
C LEU A 122 -3.48 1.66 6.08
N ILE A 123 -2.64 1.73 5.05
CA ILE A 123 -1.50 2.64 4.94
C ILE A 123 -1.61 3.34 3.59
N GLY A 124 -1.53 4.67 3.57
CA GLY A 124 -1.33 5.47 2.37
C GLY A 124 0.14 5.86 2.24
N VAL A 125 0.77 5.53 1.11
CA VAL A 125 2.15 5.87 0.78
C VAL A 125 2.18 6.54 -0.59
N ASN A 126 2.54 7.82 -0.63
CA ASN A 126 2.68 8.58 -1.89
C ASN A 126 1.47 8.43 -2.83
N GLY A 127 0.26 8.52 -2.30
CA GLY A 127 -1.01 8.36 -3.04
C GLY A 127 -1.43 6.91 -3.33
N ARG A 128 -0.63 5.90 -2.96
CA ARG A 128 -0.99 4.47 -3.04
C ARG A 128 -1.55 4.00 -1.72
N PHE A 129 -2.62 3.22 -1.74
CA PHE A 129 -3.24 2.69 -0.54
C PHE A 129 -3.04 1.18 -0.43
N TYR A 130 -2.74 0.72 0.77
CA TYR A 130 -2.46 -0.67 1.08
C TYR A 130 -3.30 -1.11 2.27
N ARG A 131 -4.01 -2.22 2.16
CA ARG A 131 -4.88 -2.78 3.19
C ARG A 131 -4.23 -3.98 3.87
N LEU A 132 -4.32 -4.01 5.19
CA LEU A 132 -3.74 -5.05 6.03
C LEU A 132 -4.35 -6.42 5.72
N LEU A 133 -3.49 -7.42 5.60
CA LEU A 133 -3.89 -8.82 5.49
C LEU A 133 -3.99 -9.48 6.88
N THR A 134 -4.95 -10.39 7.01
CA THR A 134 -5.13 -11.25 8.18
C THR A 134 -3.97 -12.23 8.30
N ASN A 135 -3.55 -12.80 7.18
CA ASN A 135 -2.42 -13.73 7.08
C ASN A 135 -1.42 -13.24 6.02
N PRO A 136 -0.11 -13.37 6.27
CA PRO A 136 0.50 -13.86 7.51
C PRO A 136 0.35 -12.86 8.68
N SER A 137 0.26 -13.37 9.91
CA SER A 137 0.17 -12.54 11.12
C SER A 137 1.52 -11.98 11.60
N SER A 138 2.62 -12.44 11.01
CA SER A 138 3.97 -11.87 11.13
C SER A 138 4.80 -12.28 9.91
N VAL A 139 5.63 -11.36 9.41
CA VAL A 139 6.53 -11.54 8.26
C VAL A 139 7.97 -11.41 8.76
N PRO A 140 8.89 -12.31 8.35
CA PRO A 140 10.29 -12.21 8.76
C PRO A 140 10.97 -10.96 8.18
N GLU A 141 11.92 -10.40 8.92
CA GLU A 141 12.68 -9.21 8.49
C GLU A 141 13.43 -9.40 7.17
N SER A 142 13.75 -10.65 6.79
CA SER A 142 14.38 -10.98 5.50
C SER A 142 13.53 -10.61 4.28
N MET A 143 12.23 -10.38 4.48
CA MET A 143 11.29 -9.93 3.45
C MET A 143 11.19 -8.41 3.34
N LEU A 144 11.83 -7.65 4.24
CA LEU A 144 11.90 -6.19 4.15
C LEU A 144 12.75 -5.80 2.93
N GLY A 145 12.17 -4.99 2.07
CA GLY A 145 12.83 -4.33 0.95
C GLY A 145 13.30 -2.92 1.31
N ALA A 146 13.26 -2.02 0.33
CA ALA A 146 13.62 -0.63 0.54
C ALA A 146 12.65 0.06 1.52
N SER A 147 13.19 0.88 2.43
CA SER A 147 12.39 1.77 3.27
C SER A 147 11.72 2.84 2.40
N LEU A 148 10.42 3.03 2.62
CA LEU A 148 9.57 4.01 1.93
C LEU A 148 9.43 5.31 2.75
N GLY A 149 9.87 5.28 4.02
CA GLY A 149 9.75 6.37 4.98
C GLY A 149 8.97 5.95 6.22
N SER A 150 8.85 6.88 7.16
CA SER A 150 8.09 6.70 8.40
C SER A 150 6.66 7.20 8.27
N VAL A 151 5.73 6.57 8.99
CA VAL A 151 4.36 7.07 9.16
C VAL A 151 4.43 8.47 9.77
N SER A 152 3.87 9.47 9.09
CA SER A 152 3.84 10.86 9.55
C SER A 152 2.54 11.21 10.25
N LEU A 153 1.46 10.50 9.93
CA LEU A 153 0.12 10.76 10.48
C LEU A 153 -0.61 9.44 10.77
N LEU A 154 -0.98 9.26 12.03
CA LEU A 154 -1.94 8.25 12.46
C LEU A 154 -3.32 8.91 12.57
N THR A 155 -4.28 8.52 11.73
CA THR A 155 -5.64 9.06 11.69
C THR A 155 -6.65 7.93 11.55
N ASN A 156 -7.78 8.04 12.26
CA ASN A 156 -8.88 7.09 12.09
C ASN A 156 -9.58 7.24 10.73
N GLU A 157 -9.40 8.37 10.05
CA GLU A 157 -10.06 8.70 8.78
C GLU A 157 -9.06 8.98 7.65
N PRO A 158 -8.35 7.95 7.13
CA PRO A 158 -7.40 8.12 6.03
C PRO A 158 -8.01 8.74 4.78
N ALA A 159 -9.34 8.69 4.64
CA ALA A 159 -10.06 9.27 3.52
C ALA A 159 -10.01 10.80 3.45
N LEU A 160 -9.82 11.49 4.58
CA LEU A 160 -9.76 12.95 4.62
C LEU A 160 -8.33 13.49 4.50
N SER A 161 -7.34 12.67 4.78
CA SER A 161 -5.91 13.02 4.80
C SER A 161 -5.15 12.62 3.52
N MET A 162 -5.86 12.39 2.41
CA MET A 162 -5.26 11.85 1.19
C MET A 162 -4.28 12.78 0.49
N ASN A 163 -4.43 14.08 0.71
CA ASN A 163 -3.57 15.10 0.10
C ASN A 163 -2.34 15.42 0.96
N ASP A 164 -2.19 14.76 2.10
CA ASP A 164 -1.02 14.94 2.94
C ASP A 164 0.20 14.32 2.26
N PRO A 165 1.35 15.03 2.19
CA PRO A 165 2.52 14.60 1.42
C PRO A 165 3.29 13.43 2.07
N GLY A 166 2.82 12.93 3.22
CA GLY A 166 3.51 11.92 4.02
C GLY A 166 2.81 10.56 4.02
N ILE A 167 3.35 9.62 4.79
CA ILE A 167 2.75 8.31 4.98
C ILE A 167 1.65 8.41 6.03
N ILE A 168 0.42 8.06 5.64
CA ILE A 168 -0.75 8.07 6.51
C ILE A 168 -1.12 6.64 6.90
N SER A 169 -1.57 6.41 8.12
CA SER A 169 -2.10 5.12 8.55
C SER A 169 -3.23 5.31 9.56
N ASN A 170 -4.06 4.28 9.73
CA ASN A 170 -5.00 4.16 10.84
C ASN A 170 -4.70 2.97 11.77
N VAL A 171 -3.57 2.29 11.57
CA VAL A 171 -3.20 1.07 12.29
C VAL A 171 -1.72 1.01 12.68
N VAL A 172 -0.83 1.63 11.90
CA VAL A 172 0.60 1.73 12.20
C VAL A 172 0.87 3.01 12.98
N GLU A 173 1.59 2.90 14.09
CA GLU A 173 1.94 4.04 14.94
C GLU A 173 2.81 5.09 14.21
N ASN A 174 2.68 6.34 14.64
CA ASN A 174 3.45 7.45 14.10
C ASN A 174 4.96 7.25 14.36
N GLY A 175 5.81 7.55 13.37
CA GLY A 175 7.26 7.40 13.43
C GLY A 175 7.78 6.01 13.03
N LEU A 176 6.92 4.99 12.94
CA LEU A 176 7.35 3.66 12.50
C LEU A 176 7.61 3.63 10.99
N GLU A 177 8.66 2.90 10.60
CA GLU A 177 9.04 2.74 9.19
C GLU A 177 8.11 1.80 8.42
N VAL A 178 7.85 2.15 7.16
CA VAL A 178 7.15 1.35 6.18
C VAL A 178 8.14 0.93 5.10
N TYR A 179 8.13 -0.35 4.73
CA TYR A 179 9.05 -0.94 3.77
C TYR A 179 8.30 -1.52 2.58
N GLN A 180 8.94 -1.60 1.42
CA GLN A 180 8.47 -2.46 0.34
C GLN A 180 8.59 -3.93 0.75
N ALA A 181 7.66 -4.77 0.33
CA ALA A 181 7.86 -6.21 0.42
C ALA A 181 8.81 -6.68 -0.69
N LYS A 182 9.86 -7.41 -0.33
CA LYS A 182 10.90 -7.87 -1.26
C LYS A 182 10.29 -8.68 -2.43
N GLY A 183 10.63 -8.28 -3.66
CA GLY A 183 10.18 -8.92 -4.89
C GLY A 183 8.75 -8.57 -5.33
N MET A 184 7.90 -8.09 -4.42
CA MET A 184 6.46 -7.85 -4.66
C MET A 184 6.16 -6.53 -5.38
N GLY A 185 7.18 -5.84 -5.89
CA GLY A 185 7.02 -4.54 -6.55
C GLY A 185 6.21 -3.55 -5.71
N GLY A 186 5.30 -2.84 -6.38
CA GLY A 186 4.35 -1.93 -5.72
C GLY A 186 3.11 -2.61 -5.14
N ALA A 187 2.96 -3.94 -5.24
CA ALA A 187 1.76 -4.65 -4.76
C ALA A 187 1.68 -4.73 -3.24
N CYS A 188 2.81 -4.73 -2.52
CA CYS A 188 2.79 -4.94 -1.07
C CYS A 188 3.77 -4.06 -0.31
N VAL A 189 3.36 -3.64 0.88
CA VAL A 189 4.22 -2.99 1.88
C VAL A 189 4.19 -3.74 3.20
N LEU A 190 5.24 -3.55 3.98
CA LEU A 190 5.44 -4.11 5.31
C LEU A 190 5.59 -2.98 6.30
N ALA A 191 4.90 -3.09 7.44
CA ALA A 191 5.03 -2.16 8.54
C ALA A 191 4.81 -2.88 9.87
N SER A 192 5.38 -2.35 10.95
CA SER A 192 5.19 -2.93 12.29
C SER A 192 3.80 -2.58 12.82
N VAL A 193 3.03 -3.61 13.16
CA VAL A 193 1.74 -3.50 13.85
C VAL A 193 1.82 -4.39 15.07
N ASN A 194 1.66 -3.81 16.26
CA ASN A 194 1.78 -4.53 17.54
C ASN A 194 3.10 -5.32 17.66
N GLY A 195 4.22 -4.69 17.25
CA GLY A 195 5.57 -5.27 17.35
C GLY A 195 5.92 -6.34 16.31
N ASN A 196 5.05 -6.63 15.34
CA ASN A 196 5.31 -7.58 14.27
C ASN A 196 5.19 -6.91 12.90
N TYR A 197 6.10 -7.24 11.97
CA TYR A 197 5.92 -6.82 10.58
C TYR A 197 4.74 -7.53 9.95
N ARG A 198 3.79 -6.75 9.46
CA ARG A 198 2.56 -7.24 8.81
C ARG A 198 2.53 -6.85 7.34
N LEU A 199 1.91 -7.70 6.53
CA LEU A 199 1.75 -7.48 5.10
C LEU A 199 0.49 -6.66 4.81
N PHE A 200 0.66 -5.64 3.98
CA PHE A 200 -0.44 -4.85 3.42
C PHE A 200 -0.41 -4.97 1.90
N GLN A 201 -1.55 -5.35 1.31
CA GLN A 201 -1.70 -5.45 -0.14
C GLN A 201 -2.29 -4.15 -0.69
N ARG A 202 -1.77 -3.70 -1.83
CA ARG A 202 -2.22 -2.50 -2.52
C ARG A 202 -3.65 -2.67 -3.03
N VAL A 203 -4.47 -1.65 -2.78
CA VAL A 203 -5.90 -1.61 -3.10
C VAL A 203 -6.29 -0.24 -3.65
N GLY A 204 -7.39 -0.21 -4.41
CA GLY A 204 -8.06 1.03 -4.75
C GLY A 204 -8.81 1.58 -3.54
N PHE A 205 -8.64 2.86 -3.23
CA PHE A 205 -9.28 3.50 -2.10
C PHE A 205 -9.65 4.95 -2.42
N SER A 206 -10.93 5.30 -2.22
CA SER A 206 -11.50 6.63 -2.44
C SER A 206 -11.14 7.27 -3.80
N GLY A 207 -11.22 6.49 -4.87
CA GLY A 207 -10.92 6.96 -6.23
C GLY A 207 -9.41 6.97 -6.59
N ASN A 208 -8.53 6.70 -5.63
CA ASN A 208 -7.11 6.45 -5.90
C ASN A 208 -6.87 4.97 -6.16
N ALA A 209 -6.31 4.63 -7.32
CA ALA A 209 -6.07 3.24 -7.71
C ALA A 209 -4.69 3.09 -8.35
N VAL A 210 -4.51 3.74 -9.49
CA VAL A 210 -3.28 3.72 -10.30
C VAL A 210 -2.57 5.06 -10.17
N ILE A 211 -1.24 5.05 -10.15
CA ILE A 211 -0.44 6.28 -10.17
C ILE A 211 0.29 6.36 -11.50
N GLY A 212 0.12 7.47 -12.23
CA GLY A 212 0.76 7.66 -13.53
C GLY A 212 0.29 6.60 -14.53
N ASN A 213 1.24 6.00 -15.25
CA ASN A 213 1.00 5.03 -16.32
C ASN A 213 1.37 3.58 -15.92
N GLU A 214 1.21 3.23 -14.64
CA GLU A 214 1.43 1.85 -14.18
C GLU A 214 0.48 0.87 -14.89
N SER A 215 1.00 -0.31 -15.24
CA SER A 215 0.24 -1.47 -15.70
C SER A 215 -0.03 -2.46 -14.56
N PHE A 216 -0.89 -3.46 -14.80
CA PHE A 216 -1.07 -4.54 -13.83
C PHE A 216 0.21 -5.36 -13.62
N GLY A 217 1.04 -5.51 -14.65
CA GLY A 217 2.34 -6.20 -14.54
C GLY A 217 3.28 -5.49 -13.57
N ASP A 218 3.36 -4.15 -13.64
CA ASP A 218 4.17 -3.34 -12.73
C ASP A 218 3.73 -3.47 -11.27
N PHE A 219 2.45 -3.75 -11.07
CA PHE A 219 1.88 -4.00 -9.75
C PHE A 219 2.38 -5.33 -9.16
N LEU A 220 2.32 -6.45 -9.88
CA LEU A 220 2.65 -7.78 -9.32
C LEU A 220 4.15 -7.96 -8.98
N GLY A 221 5.02 -7.12 -9.55
CA GLY A 221 6.46 -7.19 -9.31
C GLY A 221 7.14 -8.35 -10.04
N ASN A 222 8.30 -8.75 -9.53
CA ASN A 222 9.19 -9.72 -10.21
C ASN A 222 9.16 -11.11 -9.56
N THR A 223 8.39 -11.29 -8.49
CA THR A 223 8.26 -12.56 -7.79
C THR A 223 7.52 -13.57 -8.67
N LYS A 224 8.01 -14.81 -8.75
CA LYS A 224 7.40 -15.85 -9.57
C LYS A 224 6.07 -16.29 -8.96
N VAL A 225 5.04 -16.41 -9.79
CA VAL A 225 3.75 -17.01 -9.41
C VAL A 225 3.85 -18.53 -9.50
N VAL A 226 3.41 -19.22 -8.45
CA VAL A 226 3.48 -20.70 -8.33
C VAL A 226 2.12 -21.37 -8.34
N ALA A 227 1.06 -20.65 -7.97
CA ALA A 227 -0.30 -21.14 -8.10
C ALA A 227 -1.29 -19.98 -8.26
N MET A 228 -2.40 -20.27 -8.93
CA MET A 228 -3.55 -19.35 -9.00
C MET A 228 -4.83 -20.14 -8.72
N GLN A 229 -5.71 -19.60 -7.88
CA GLN A 229 -7.02 -20.19 -7.60
C GLN A 229 -8.12 -19.18 -7.90
N LEU A 230 -9.05 -19.57 -8.78
CA LEU A 230 -10.22 -18.78 -9.11
C LEU A 230 -11.46 -19.43 -8.51
N SER A 231 -12.18 -18.67 -7.68
CA SER A 231 -13.39 -19.13 -7.00
C SER A 231 -14.43 -19.63 -8.00
N GLY A 232 -14.94 -20.85 -7.79
CA GLY A 232 -15.94 -21.47 -8.66
C GLY A 232 -15.40 -21.99 -10.00
N VAL A 233 -14.08 -21.91 -10.25
CA VAL A 233 -13.45 -22.47 -11.46
C VAL A 233 -12.44 -23.56 -11.10
N GLY A 234 -11.52 -23.29 -10.17
CA GLY A 234 -10.55 -24.29 -9.71
C GLY A 234 -9.16 -23.70 -9.47
N THR A 235 -8.15 -24.57 -9.43
CA THR A 235 -6.75 -24.20 -9.16
C THR A 235 -5.86 -24.55 -10.35
N VAL A 236 -4.92 -23.65 -10.67
CA VAL A 236 -3.87 -23.85 -11.66
C VAL A 236 -2.52 -23.81 -10.96
N ASN A 237 -1.73 -24.87 -11.13
CA ASN A 237 -0.38 -25.02 -10.57
C ASN A 237 0.66 -25.47 -11.60
N ASP A 238 0.26 -25.53 -12.88
CA ASP A 238 1.16 -25.81 -13.99
C ASP A 238 1.93 -24.54 -14.41
N GLY A 239 3.26 -24.65 -14.54
CA GLY A 239 4.13 -23.49 -14.75
C GLY A 239 3.91 -22.77 -16.09
N ASP A 240 3.64 -23.53 -17.15
CA ASP A 240 3.42 -22.97 -18.49
C ASP A 240 2.03 -22.32 -18.59
N ALA A 241 1.02 -22.97 -17.99
CA ALA A 241 -0.31 -22.40 -17.82
C ALA A 241 -0.28 -21.09 -17.03
N ILE A 242 0.41 -21.05 -15.89
CA ILE A 242 0.56 -19.84 -15.07
C ILE A 242 1.24 -18.73 -15.87
N SER A 243 2.33 -19.04 -16.58
CA SER A 243 3.04 -18.05 -17.40
C SER A 243 2.13 -17.44 -18.47
N SER A 244 1.27 -18.25 -19.08
CA SER A 244 0.27 -17.81 -20.05
C SER A 244 -0.79 -16.90 -19.42
N LEU A 245 -1.30 -17.26 -18.24
CA LEU A 245 -2.28 -16.47 -17.50
C LEU A 245 -1.70 -15.14 -17.01
N ILE A 246 -0.48 -15.14 -16.47
CA ILE A 246 0.21 -13.92 -16.04
C ILE A 246 0.47 -12.99 -17.23
N ARG A 247 0.81 -13.53 -18.40
CA ARG A 247 0.94 -12.71 -19.62
C ARG A 247 -0.38 -12.06 -20.01
N LEU A 248 -1.52 -12.77 -19.89
CA LEU A 248 -2.84 -12.17 -20.14
C LEU A 248 -3.15 -11.03 -19.17
N ILE A 249 -2.94 -11.26 -17.88
CA ILE A 249 -3.24 -10.24 -16.86
C ILE A 249 -2.26 -9.06 -16.95
N SER A 250 -0.99 -9.29 -17.27
CA SER A 250 0.01 -8.22 -17.40
C SER A 250 -0.29 -7.27 -18.57
N ASN A 251 -0.98 -7.77 -19.60
CA ASN A 251 -1.45 -6.99 -20.74
C ASN A 251 -2.91 -6.52 -20.60
N ALA A 252 -3.48 -6.57 -19.39
CA ALA A 252 -4.85 -6.16 -19.15
C ALA A 252 -5.02 -4.64 -19.33
N ASP A 253 -6.13 -4.24 -19.94
CA ASP A 253 -6.47 -2.84 -20.14
C ASP A 253 -7.06 -2.24 -18.86
N TYR A 254 -6.59 -1.05 -18.48
CA TYR A 254 -7.17 -0.33 -17.34
C TYR A 254 -8.59 0.15 -17.69
N LEU A 255 -9.59 -0.24 -16.89
CA LEU A 255 -10.98 0.19 -17.08
C LEU A 255 -11.30 1.43 -16.25
N ASN A 256 -11.12 1.35 -14.93
CA ASN A 256 -11.51 2.42 -14.01
C ASN A 256 -10.95 2.19 -12.59
N ASN A 257 -11.14 3.18 -11.72
CA ASN A 257 -10.72 3.17 -10.32
C ASN A 257 -11.77 2.60 -9.35
N LYS A 258 -12.89 2.05 -9.85
CA LYS A 258 -13.96 1.53 -9.01
C LYS A 258 -13.62 0.12 -8.56
N THR A 259 -13.98 -0.20 -7.32
CA THR A 259 -13.95 -1.57 -6.82
C THR A 259 -15.13 -2.34 -7.38
N MET A 260 -14.89 -3.54 -7.89
CA MET A 260 -15.96 -4.43 -8.34
C MET A 260 -16.73 -5.01 -7.15
N ARG A 261 -18.05 -5.14 -7.29
CA ARG A 261 -18.90 -5.86 -6.33
C ARG A 261 -19.13 -7.27 -6.86
N THR A 262 -18.29 -8.19 -6.41
CA THR A 262 -18.34 -9.59 -6.83
C THR A 262 -18.07 -10.49 -5.63
N SER A 263 -18.70 -11.66 -5.62
CA SER A 263 -18.40 -12.74 -4.67
C SER A 263 -17.26 -13.63 -5.16
N LYS A 264 -16.78 -13.43 -6.40
CA LYS A 264 -15.69 -14.21 -6.97
C LYS A 264 -14.34 -13.58 -6.68
N THR A 265 -13.40 -14.42 -6.31
CA THR A 265 -12.04 -14.04 -5.93
C THR A 265 -11.01 -14.85 -6.72
N LEU A 266 -9.91 -14.18 -7.03
CA LEU A 266 -8.68 -14.80 -7.52
C LEU A 266 -7.63 -14.69 -6.43
N LEU A 267 -7.07 -15.83 -6.04
CA LEU A 267 -5.90 -15.91 -5.18
C LEU A 267 -4.69 -16.20 -6.05
N ILE A 268 -3.62 -15.42 -5.86
CA ILE A 268 -2.33 -15.62 -6.53
C ILE A 268 -1.30 -15.93 -5.46
N GLU A 269 -0.70 -17.11 -5.54
CA GLU A 269 0.40 -17.55 -4.67
C GLU A 269 1.73 -17.36 -5.38
N PHE A 270 2.70 -16.82 -4.64
CA PHE A 270 4.03 -16.51 -5.11
C PHE A 270 5.07 -17.48 -4.52
N ASP A 271 6.24 -17.59 -5.14
CA ASP A 271 7.34 -18.47 -4.69
C ASP A 271 7.92 -18.09 -3.32
N ASN A 272 7.68 -16.86 -2.86
CA ASN A 272 7.95 -16.39 -1.49
C ASN A 272 6.81 -16.71 -0.50
N HIS A 273 5.84 -17.55 -0.89
CA HIS A 273 4.69 -18.01 -0.13
C HIS A 273 3.69 -16.91 0.29
N LEU A 274 3.80 -15.72 -0.28
CA LEU A 274 2.77 -14.70 -0.11
C LEU A 274 1.56 -15.04 -1.00
N VAL A 275 0.37 -14.71 -0.51
CA VAL A 275 -0.89 -14.89 -1.24
C VAL A 275 -1.60 -13.54 -1.31
N LEU A 276 -1.92 -13.11 -2.53
CA LEU A 276 -2.69 -11.89 -2.78
C LEU A 276 -4.10 -12.24 -3.24
N GLN A 277 -5.07 -11.44 -2.80
CA GLN A 277 -6.48 -11.61 -3.17
C GLN A 277 -6.95 -10.50 -4.09
N PHE A 278 -7.58 -10.88 -5.19
CA PHE A 278 -8.21 -9.99 -6.15
C PHE A 278 -9.69 -10.33 -6.28
N SER A 279 -10.51 -9.32 -6.57
CA SER A 279 -11.90 -9.50 -6.96
C SER A 279 -11.98 -9.77 -8.46
N VAL A 280 -12.82 -10.70 -8.90
CA VAL A 280 -12.95 -11.05 -10.32
C VAL A 280 -14.42 -11.04 -10.75
N GLU A 281 -14.72 -10.48 -11.91
CA GLU A 281 -16.05 -10.54 -12.52
C GLU A 281 -15.92 -10.67 -14.03
N GLY A 282 -16.36 -11.81 -14.58
CA GLY A 282 -15.98 -12.19 -15.94
C GLY A 282 -14.46 -12.12 -16.10
N ASP A 283 -14.00 -11.50 -17.17
CA ASP A 283 -12.58 -11.30 -17.48
C ASP A 283 -11.96 -10.05 -16.81
N ALA A 284 -12.72 -9.35 -15.97
CA ALA A 284 -12.22 -8.20 -15.23
C ALA A 284 -11.62 -8.63 -13.87
N ILE A 285 -10.51 -8.02 -13.49
CA ILE A 285 -9.78 -8.27 -12.24
C ILE A 285 -9.59 -6.94 -11.50
N SER A 286 -9.87 -6.93 -10.20
CA SER A 286 -9.83 -5.72 -9.37
C SER A 286 -8.99 -5.92 -8.11
N ALA A 287 -8.02 -5.04 -7.92
CA ALA A 287 -7.36 -4.79 -6.64
C ALA A 287 -7.09 -3.29 -6.50
N CYS A 288 -6.11 -2.78 -7.24
CA CYS A 288 -5.82 -1.34 -7.40
C CYS A 288 -6.53 -0.78 -8.65
N GLY A 289 -7.85 -0.67 -8.55
CA GLY A 289 -8.71 -0.40 -9.72
C GLY A 289 -9.04 -1.69 -10.48
N THR A 290 -9.83 -1.55 -11.53
CA THR A 290 -10.37 -2.65 -12.34
C THR A 290 -9.69 -2.71 -13.69
N TRP A 291 -9.27 -3.92 -14.07
CA TRP A 291 -8.48 -4.21 -15.26
C TRP A 291 -9.16 -5.29 -16.09
N GLN A 292 -9.19 -5.14 -17.41
CA GLN A 292 -9.80 -6.07 -18.35
C GLN A 292 -8.74 -7.00 -18.93
N ALA A 293 -8.74 -8.26 -18.52
CA ALA A 293 -7.87 -9.30 -19.07
C ALA A 293 -8.68 -10.18 -20.03
N ALA A 294 -8.94 -9.70 -21.25
CA ALA A 294 -9.77 -10.40 -22.23
C ALA A 294 -9.38 -11.88 -22.40
N GLY A 295 -10.38 -12.77 -22.29
CA GLY A 295 -10.20 -14.22 -22.38
C GLY A 295 -9.69 -14.89 -21.10
N PHE A 296 -9.32 -14.14 -20.06
CA PHE A 296 -8.68 -14.67 -18.86
C PHE A 296 -9.45 -15.84 -18.23
N THR A 297 -10.75 -15.72 -17.99
CA THR A 297 -11.52 -16.78 -17.31
C THR A 297 -11.67 -18.02 -18.17
N SER A 298 -11.87 -17.85 -19.48
CA SER A 298 -11.94 -18.97 -20.42
C SER A 298 -10.60 -19.69 -20.56
N GLU A 299 -9.49 -18.95 -20.57
CA GLU A 299 -8.14 -19.53 -20.59
C GLU A 299 -7.84 -20.24 -19.27
N PHE A 300 -8.19 -19.64 -18.13
CA PHE A 300 -8.02 -20.22 -16.81
C PHE A 300 -8.73 -21.57 -16.69
N ALA A 301 -9.97 -21.65 -17.17
CA ALA A 301 -10.77 -22.87 -17.11
C ALA A 301 -10.17 -24.06 -17.88
N LYS A 302 -9.28 -23.83 -18.86
CA LYS A 302 -8.59 -24.91 -19.59
C LYS A 302 -7.58 -25.65 -18.72
N TYR A 303 -6.99 -24.97 -17.74
CA TYR A 303 -5.91 -25.51 -16.91
C TYR A 303 -6.36 -25.80 -15.47
N ALA A 304 -7.55 -25.34 -15.08
CA ALA A 304 -8.07 -25.50 -13.75
C ALA A 304 -8.37 -26.97 -13.43
N LYS A 305 -7.97 -27.38 -12.22
CA LYS A 305 -8.29 -28.69 -11.62
C LYS A 305 -9.11 -28.49 -10.35
#